data_AF-A0A1V5KML2-F1
#
_entry.id   AF-A0A1V5KML2-F1
#
_cell.length_a   1.000
_cell.length_b   1.000
_cell.length_c   1.000
_cell.angle_alpha   90.00
_cell.angle_beta   90.00
_cell.angle_gamma   90.00
#
_symmetry.space_group_name_H-M   'P 1'
#
loop_
_entity.id
_entity.type
_entity.pdbx_description
1 polymer ?
#
loop_
_entity_poly.entity_id
_entity_poly.type
_entity_poly.pdbx_seq_one_letter_code
_entity_poly.pdbx_strand_id
1 'polypeptide(L)'
;MTERVWWWNLAAHGFGLADELAACRPRPAWRALVHFHRTVGTSTFQSREQRNGALWFHFDKATVVYALASTTITVPSDVTAVHDLEGQALSVRPSEPLKISGQPVYLSA
;
A
#
# COMPACT_ATOMS: atom_id res chain seq x y z
N MET A 1 -15.05 -17.99 -5.09
CA MET A 1 -14.08 -17.14 -5.82
C MET A 1 -14.78 -15.82 -6.10
N THR A 2 -14.13 -14.69 -5.86
CA THR A 2 -14.73 -13.36 -6.08
C THR A 2 -14.09 -12.74 -7.30
N GLU A 3 -14.88 -12.39 -8.31
CA GLU A 3 -14.37 -11.79 -9.56
C GLU A 3 -14.14 -10.29 -9.42
N ARG A 4 -14.93 -9.61 -8.58
CA ARG A 4 -14.89 -8.16 -8.39
C ARG A 4 -15.15 -7.77 -6.95
N VAL A 5 -14.41 -6.77 -6.47
CA VAL A 5 -14.60 -6.13 -5.17
C VAL A 5 -14.95 -4.66 -5.44
N TRP A 6 -15.98 -4.15 -4.78
CA TRP A 6 -16.45 -2.78 -4.93
C TRP A 6 -16.26 -2.02 -3.61
N TRP A 7 -15.65 -0.84 -3.68
CA TRP A 7 -15.59 0.06 -2.54
C TRP A 7 -16.93 0.79 -2.39
N TRP A 8 -17.51 0.74 -1.19
CA TRP A 8 -18.71 1.48 -0.84
C TRP A 8 -18.32 2.68 0.03
N ASN A 9 -18.49 3.94 -0.40
CA ASN A 9 -18.98 4.49 -1.68
C ASN A 9 -17.95 5.51 -2.22
N LEU A 10 -17.97 5.84 -3.51
CA LEU A 10 -17.06 6.81 -4.11
C LEU A 10 -17.20 8.19 -3.45
N ALA A 11 -18.42 8.71 -3.38
CA ALA A 11 -18.74 9.99 -2.76
C ALA A 11 -19.83 9.74 -1.71
N ALA A 12 -19.47 9.92 -0.44
CA ALA A 12 -20.38 9.79 0.67
C ALA A 12 -19.84 10.60 1.85
N HIS A 13 -20.75 11.23 2.60
CA HIS A 13 -20.39 11.95 3.81
C HIS A 13 -19.61 11.06 4.79
N GLY A 14 -18.45 11.54 5.25
CA GLY A 14 -17.59 10.87 6.23
C GLY A 14 -16.70 9.75 5.66
N PHE A 15 -17.26 8.82 4.88
CA PHE A 15 -16.59 7.56 4.51
C PHE A 15 -16.27 7.38 3.02
N GLY A 16 -16.62 8.36 2.19
CA GLY A 16 -16.32 8.34 0.76
C GLY A 16 -14.82 8.45 0.45
N LEU A 17 -14.44 8.10 -0.78
CA LEU A 17 -13.12 8.39 -1.34
C LEU A 17 -13.02 9.86 -1.80
N ALA A 18 -14.15 10.48 -2.12
CA ALA A 18 -14.29 11.87 -2.49
C ALA A 18 -15.28 12.58 -1.56
N ASP A 19 -15.07 13.87 -1.34
CA ASP A 19 -15.94 14.71 -0.55
C ASP A 19 -17.05 15.35 -1.42
N GLU A 20 -18.27 14.84 -1.29
CA GLU A 20 -19.42 15.29 -2.08
C GLU A 20 -19.79 16.77 -1.82
N LEU A 21 -19.56 17.25 -0.59
CA LEU A 21 -19.83 18.64 -0.20
C LEU A 21 -18.79 19.63 -0.72
N ALA A 22 -17.66 19.14 -1.24
CA ALA A 22 -16.54 19.93 -1.71
C ALA A 22 -16.21 19.61 -3.17
N ALA A 23 -17.22 19.60 -4.04
CA ALA A 23 -17.08 19.35 -5.48
C ALA A 23 -16.28 18.07 -5.81
N CYS A 24 -16.54 16.98 -5.07
CA CYS A 24 -15.85 15.69 -5.20
C CYS A 24 -14.33 15.77 -4.99
N ARG A 25 -13.86 16.66 -4.10
CA ARG A 25 -12.43 16.74 -3.74
C ARG A 25 -11.93 15.37 -3.24
N PRO A 26 -10.79 14.86 -3.74
CA PRO A 26 -10.26 13.56 -3.32
C PRO A 26 -9.79 13.59 -1.86
N ARG A 27 -10.14 12.56 -1.10
CA ARG A 27 -9.67 12.31 0.28
C ARG A 27 -8.38 11.47 0.25
N PRO A 28 -7.62 11.37 1.36
CA PRO A 28 -6.38 10.59 1.38
C PRO A 28 -6.56 9.13 0.90
N ALA A 29 -7.68 8.50 1.25
CA ALA A 29 -8.01 7.15 0.79
C ALA A 29 -8.11 7.02 -0.74
N TRP A 30 -8.52 8.08 -1.46
CA TRP A 30 -8.48 8.09 -2.92
C TRP A 30 -7.06 7.99 -3.46
N ARG A 31 -6.13 8.77 -2.89
CA ARG A 31 -4.71 8.77 -3.30
C ARG A 31 -4.06 7.42 -3.01
N ALA A 32 -4.38 6.86 -1.85
CA ALA A 32 -3.99 5.50 -1.48
C ALA A 32 -4.47 4.45 -2.49
N LEU A 33 -5.75 4.49 -2.86
CA LEU A 33 -6.33 3.57 -3.83
C LEU A 33 -5.72 3.73 -5.22
N VAL A 34 -5.49 4.97 -5.66
CA VAL A 34 -4.80 5.27 -6.93
C VAL A 34 -3.39 4.70 -6.93
N HIS A 35 -2.63 4.88 -5.84
CA HIS A 35 -1.29 4.32 -5.74
C HIS A 35 -1.33 2.78 -5.75
N PHE A 36 -2.21 2.16 -4.95
CA PHE A 36 -2.41 0.71 -4.96
C PHE A 36 -2.68 0.18 -6.37
N HIS A 37 -3.60 0.80 -7.12
CA HIS A 37 -3.92 0.36 -8.49
C HIS A 37 -2.75 0.55 -9.46
N ARG A 38 -1.98 1.64 -9.34
CA ARG A 38 -0.79 1.87 -10.16
C ARG A 38 0.29 0.84 -9.90
N THR A 39 0.48 0.45 -8.64
CA THR A 39 1.56 -0.45 -8.22
C THR A 39 1.21 -1.92 -8.43
N VAL A 40 0.03 -2.36 -7.97
CA VAL A 40 -0.35 -3.80 -8.00
C VAL A 40 -1.70 -4.09 -8.68
N GLY A 41 -2.42 -3.10 -9.19
CA GLY A 41 -3.79 -3.28 -9.71
C GLY A 41 -3.92 -4.19 -10.94
N THR A 42 -2.82 -4.44 -11.66
CA THR A 42 -2.74 -5.39 -12.78
C THR A 42 -1.71 -6.50 -12.53
N SER A 43 -1.29 -6.65 -11.28
CA SER A 43 -0.25 -7.57 -10.84
C SER A 43 -0.89 -8.87 -10.37
N THR A 44 -0.15 -9.97 -10.51
CA THR A 44 -0.61 -11.28 -10.02
C THR A 44 -0.10 -11.49 -8.60
N PHE A 45 -1.01 -11.71 -7.65
CA PHE A 45 -0.64 -12.12 -6.31
C PHE A 45 0.01 -13.51 -6.34
N GLN A 46 1.19 -13.64 -5.75
CA GLN A 46 1.99 -14.87 -5.76
C GLN A 46 1.92 -15.58 -4.41
N SER A 47 2.17 -14.86 -3.32
CA SER A 47 2.25 -15.45 -2.00
C SER A 47 2.10 -14.40 -0.90
N ARG A 48 1.84 -14.89 0.32
CA ARG A 48 1.83 -14.07 1.53
C ARG A 48 2.67 -14.76 2.59
N GLU A 49 3.50 -13.97 3.26
CA GLU A 49 4.20 -14.41 4.48
C GLU A 49 3.98 -13.42 5.62
N GLN A 50 4.27 -13.89 6.84
CA GLN A 50 4.31 -13.05 8.03
C GLN A 50 5.71 -13.15 8.63
N ARG A 51 6.36 -12.01 8.79
CA ARG A 51 7.74 -11.92 9.30
C ARG A 51 7.87 -10.74 10.23
N ASN A 52 8.36 -10.98 11.44
CA ASN A 52 8.60 -9.94 12.47
C ASN A 52 7.38 -9.04 12.73
N GLY A 53 6.18 -9.62 12.76
CA GLY A 53 4.93 -8.87 13.00
C GLY A 53 4.40 -8.08 11.80
N ALA A 54 5.07 -8.13 10.65
CA ALA A 54 4.60 -7.57 9.39
C ALA A 54 4.04 -8.65 8.46
N LEU A 55 2.98 -8.32 7.74
CA LEU A 55 2.44 -9.08 6.62
C LEU A 55 3.10 -8.61 5.32
N TRP A 56 3.57 -9.56 4.54
CA TRP A 56 4.19 -9.34 3.24
C TRP A 56 3.30 -9.97 2.18
N PHE A 57 2.84 -9.18 1.22
CA PHE A 57 2.05 -9.63 0.08
C PHE A 57 2.91 -9.48 -1.16
N HIS A 58 3.29 -10.60 -1.75
CA HIS A 58 4.13 -10.63 -2.93
C HIS A 58 3.26 -10.67 -4.17
N PHE A 59 3.53 -9.73 -5.07
CA PHE A 59 2.99 -9.71 -6.41
C PHE A 59 4.15 -9.76 -7.41
N ASP A 60 3.86 -10.17 -8.64
CA ASP A 60 4.87 -10.27 -9.70
C ASP A 60 5.61 -8.95 -10.02
N LYS A 61 5.04 -7.78 -9.69
CA LYS A 61 5.65 -6.47 -9.96
C LYS A 61 6.12 -5.72 -8.71
N ALA A 62 5.66 -6.10 -7.53
CA ALA A 62 5.95 -5.39 -6.29
C ALA A 62 5.63 -6.24 -5.06
N THR A 63 6.19 -5.85 -3.92
CA THR A 63 5.81 -6.39 -2.62
C THR A 63 5.16 -5.30 -1.77
N VAL A 64 3.98 -5.61 -1.21
CA VAL A 64 3.28 -4.71 -0.27
C VAL A 64 3.49 -5.23 1.14
N VAL A 65 3.97 -4.37 2.03
CA VAL A 65 4.24 -4.73 3.43
C VAL A 65 3.37 -3.91 4.35
N TYR A 66 2.70 -4.56 5.29
CA TYR A 66 1.78 -3.92 6.23
C TYR A 66 1.96 -4.48 7.64
N ALA A 67 1.91 -3.62 8.65
CA ALA A 67 1.86 -4.03 10.05
C ALA A 67 0.84 -3.18 10.80
N LEU A 68 -0.06 -3.82 11.54
CA LEU A 68 -1.04 -3.10 12.36
C LEU A 68 -0.35 -2.40 13.54
N ALA A 69 0.46 -3.14 14.29
CA ALA A 69 1.32 -2.58 15.34
C ALA A 69 2.66 -2.13 14.75
N SER A 70 3.29 -1.14 15.38
CA SER A 70 4.61 -0.67 14.97
C SER A 70 5.64 -1.81 15.01
N THR A 71 6.33 -2.01 13.89
CA THR A 71 7.45 -2.96 13.80
C THR A 71 8.54 -2.40 12.87
N THR A 72 9.70 -3.05 12.86
CA THR A 72 10.81 -2.73 11.97
C THR A 72 11.04 -3.89 11.02
N ILE A 73 11.06 -3.59 9.72
CA ILE A 73 11.48 -4.53 8.69
C ILE A 73 12.87 -4.16 8.20
N THR A 74 13.59 -5.12 7.62
CA THR A 74 14.79 -4.84 6.82
C THR A 74 14.38 -4.78 5.36
N VAL A 75 14.72 -3.69 4.66
CA VAL A 75 14.45 -3.56 3.23
C VAL A 75 15.27 -4.61 2.47
N PRO A 76 14.66 -5.48 1.64
CA PRO A 76 15.39 -6.47 0.86
C PRO A 76 16.46 -5.83 -0.03
N SER A 77 17.57 -6.55 -0.28
CA SER A 77 18.73 -6.02 -1.00
C SER A 77 18.45 -5.72 -2.49
N ASP A 78 17.45 -6.38 -3.05
CA ASP A 78 16.99 -6.29 -4.43
C ASP A 78 15.98 -5.17 -4.66
N VAL A 79 15.49 -4.51 -3.60
CA VAL A 79 14.52 -3.40 -3.71
C VAL A 79 15.22 -2.12 -4.12
N THR A 80 14.81 -1.51 -5.23
CA THR A 80 15.38 -0.24 -5.73
C THR A 80 14.59 0.99 -5.29
N ALA A 81 13.31 0.83 -4.94
CA ALA A 81 12.50 1.92 -4.43
C ALA A 81 11.47 1.48 -3.40
N VAL A 82 11.22 2.37 -2.43
CA VAL A 82 10.23 2.20 -1.38
C VAL A 82 9.28 3.39 -1.41
N HIS A 83 7.98 3.12 -1.42
CA HIS A 83 6.94 4.14 -1.41
C HIS A 83 5.98 3.96 -0.24
N ASP A 84 5.46 5.08 0.27
CA ASP A 84 4.39 5.08 1.28
C ASP A 84 3.00 4.77 0.68
N LEU A 85 1.97 4.87 1.53
CA LEU A 85 0.58 4.65 1.16
C LEU A 85 0.13 5.46 -0.07
N GLU A 86 0.61 6.70 -0.23
CA GLU A 86 0.19 7.62 -1.29
C GLU A 86 1.17 7.65 -2.47
N GLY A 87 2.24 6.86 -2.42
CA GLY A 87 3.25 6.77 -3.46
C GLY A 87 4.40 7.76 -3.32
N GLN A 88 4.62 8.36 -2.16
CA GLN A 88 5.80 9.18 -1.91
C GLN A 88 7.00 8.30 -1.63
N ALA A 89 8.13 8.62 -2.26
CA ALA A 89 9.37 7.88 -2.06
C ALA A 89 9.88 8.06 -0.63
N LEU A 90 10.17 6.94 0.05
CA LEU A 90 10.81 6.93 1.35
C LEU A 90 12.34 6.90 1.16
N SER A 91 13.05 7.77 1.87
CA SER A 91 14.51 7.81 1.86
C SER A 91 15.08 6.68 2.73
N VAL A 92 15.07 5.46 2.19
CA VAL A 92 15.65 4.25 2.79
C VAL A 92 16.38 3.46 1.72
N ARG A 93 17.53 2.88 2.07
CA ARG A 93 18.36 2.10 1.13
C ARG A 93 18.12 0.59 1.29
N PRO A 94 18.51 -0.23 0.30
CA PRO A 94 18.50 -1.67 0.46
C PRO A 94 19.30 -2.09 1.71
N SER A 95 18.83 -3.12 2.40
CA SER A 95 19.36 -3.63 3.67
C SER A 95 19.24 -2.70 4.89
N GLU A 96 18.68 -1.48 4.75
CA GLU A 96 18.43 -0.60 5.91
C GLU A 96 17.14 -1.00 6.66
N PRO A 97 17.08 -0.73 7.98
CA PRO A 97 15.85 -0.90 8.74
C PRO A 97 14.81 0.17 8.38
N LEU A 98 13.56 -0.25 8.20
CA LEU A 98 12.41 0.61 7.97
C LEU A 98 11.34 0.34 9.03
N LYS A 99 10.97 1.38 9.78
CA LYS A 99 9.86 1.33 10.73
C LYS A 99 8.54 1.48 9.97
N ILE A 100 7.59 0.58 10.21
CA ILE A 100 6.25 0.60 9.61
C ILE A 100 5.17 0.46 10.69
N SER A 101 4.01 1.10 10.48
CA SER A 101 2.87 1.04 11.40
C SER A 101 1.59 1.56 10.75
N GLY A 102 0.51 0.79 10.81
CA GLY A 102 -0.85 1.21 10.46
C GLY A 102 -1.08 1.58 8.99
N GLN A 103 -0.03 1.61 8.16
CA GLN A 103 -0.08 1.93 6.73
C GLN A 103 0.79 0.94 5.95
N PRO A 104 0.34 0.51 4.76
CA PRO A 104 1.16 -0.29 3.87
C PRO A 104 2.30 0.55 3.28
N VAL A 105 3.42 -0.12 3.02
CA VAL A 105 4.52 0.39 2.19
C VAL A 105 4.68 -0.52 0.97
N TYR A 106 5.15 0.05 -0.13
CA TYR A 106 5.31 -0.62 -1.39
C TYR A 106 6.79 -0.71 -1.74
N LEU A 107 7.26 -1.92 -1.99
CA LEU A 107 8.65 -2.22 -2.35
C LEU A 107 8.68 -2.68 -3.80
N SER A 108 9.50 -2.03 -4.63
CA SER A 108 9.72 -2.43 -6.02
C SER A 108 11.19 -2.79 -6.23
N ALA A 109 11.42 -3.85 -6.99
CA ALA A 109 12.74 -4.23 -7.50
C ALA A 109 13.10 -3.38 -8.72
#